data_AF-A0A661KRQ1-F1
#
_entry.id   AF-A0A661KRQ1-F1
#
_cell.length_a   1.000
_cell.length_b   1.000
_cell.length_c   1.000
_cell.angle_alpha   90.00
_cell.angle_beta   90.00
_cell.angle_gamma   90.00
#
_symmetry.space_group_name_H-M   'P 1'
#
loop_
_entity.id
_entity.type
_entity.pdbx_description
1 polymer ?
#
loop_
_entity_poly.entity_id
_entity_poly.type
_entity_poly.pdbx_seq_one_letter_code
_entity_poly.pdbx_strand_id
1 'polypeptide(L)'
;DYLAVKEKYELAMKNYDYSTAKNFALSKSFMFLNCIHESKLLLESCGIPVIMAPSEAEAQCVSLQKEGLVDYVVSNDFDVMLYGSPKIIRKITFQSRKKVKGRWISFKPNIELIDTYENLERLDISLNQLIDLGILVGNDYYPGVKKIGPVKALQSIKYFGKLERIMKKHPHLFTNLPLQKIVRIREMFSEPEIIKKPKIKPHPLNIDGLRELLLNDHRLNSDRVEKRLATLEKSYKKFAKNRDLETEKLVYEKSLKTNKFLQRHLDRAKKKVPDSFVPKLEFVSAAGLSESKKKGKKKKGKKTVQKKLILKSNS
;
A
#
# COMPACT_ATOMS: atom_id res chain seq x y z
N ASP A 1 16.88 -14.73 8.52
CA ASP A 1 18.09 -13.90 8.69
C ASP A 1 19.01 -14.13 7.51
N TYR A 2 19.27 -13.10 6.71
CA TYR A 2 20.07 -13.20 5.47
C TYR A 2 21.51 -13.63 5.77
N LEU A 3 22.13 -13.01 6.77
CA LEU A 3 23.53 -13.24 7.12
C LEU A 3 23.75 -14.71 7.50
N ALA A 4 22.86 -15.27 8.32
CA ALA A 4 22.93 -16.68 8.69
C ALA A 4 22.75 -17.65 7.51
N VAL A 5 21.96 -17.29 6.49
CA VAL A 5 21.80 -18.14 5.29
C VAL A 5 22.96 -17.93 4.30
N LYS A 6 23.52 -16.72 4.24
CA LYS A 6 24.73 -16.40 3.47
C LYS A 6 25.96 -17.13 4.02
N GLU A 7 26.16 -17.13 5.32
CA GLU A 7 27.24 -17.89 5.97
C GLU A 7 27.12 -19.38 5.68
N LYS A 8 25.91 -19.95 5.72
CA LYS A 8 25.68 -21.35 5.37
C LYS A 8 25.97 -21.65 3.90
N TYR A 9 25.59 -20.73 3.00
CA TYR A 9 25.91 -20.84 1.57
C TYR A 9 27.43 -20.76 1.33
N GLU A 10 28.11 -19.78 1.91
CA GLU A 10 29.56 -19.59 1.80
C GLU A 10 30.34 -20.77 2.39
N LEU A 11 29.89 -21.31 3.53
CA LEU A 11 30.47 -22.50 4.14
C LEU A 11 30.30 -23.74 3.25
N ALA A 12 29.11 -23.93 2.65
CA ALA A 12 28.88 -25.01 1.69
C ALA A 12 29.76 -24.87 0.44
N MET A 13 29.93 -23.66 -0.08
CA MET A 13 30.84 -23.36 -1.19
C MET A 13 32.31 -23.62 -0.82
N LYS A 14 32.75 -23.23 0.39
CA LYS A 14 34.12 -23.51 0.89
C LYS A 14 34.38 -25.01 1.09
N ASN A 15 33.35 -25.75 1.49
CA ASN A 15 33.43 -27.21 1.70
C ASN A 15 33.23 -28.01 0.41
N TYR A 16 33.14 -27.35 -0.75
CA TYR A 16 32.86 -27.97 -2.06
C TYR A 16 31.55 -28.78 -2.10
N ASP A 17 30.62 -28.53 -1.18
CA ASP A 17 29.30 -29.14 -1.17
C ASP A 17 28.33 -28.32 -2.02
N TYR A 18 28.47 -28.50 -3.34
CA TYR A 18 27.69 -27.77 -4.34
C TYR A 18 26.19 -28.09 -4.29
N SER A 19 25.80 -29.25 -3.74
CA SER A 19 24.40 -29.65 -3.65
C SER A 19 23.67 -28.82 -2.58
N THR A 20 24.25 -28.72 -1.38
CA THR A 20 23.67 -27.88 -0.32
C THR A 20 23.79 -26.40 -0.64
N ALA A 21 24.91 -25.96 -1.23
CA ALA A 21 25.06 -24.58 -1.70
C ALA A 21 23.97 -24.20 -2.71
N LYS A 22 23.65 -25.08 -3.67
CA LYS A 22 22.57 -24.86 -4.64
C LYS A 22 21.19 -24.78 -3.97
N ASN A 23 20.92 -25.64 -2.99
CA ASN A 23 19.64 -25.61 -2.26
C ASN A 23 19.47 -24.33 -1.44
N PHE A 24 20.53 -23.85 -0.78
CA PHE A 24 20.49 -22.54 -0.10
C PHE A 24 20.32 -21.41 -1.11
N ALA A 25 21.07 -21.44 -2.22
CA ALA A 25 21.01 -20.42 -3.26
C ALA A 25 19.61 -20.31 -3.89
N LEU A 26 18.91 -21.42 -4.08
CA LEU A 26 17.54 -21.46 -4.63
C LEU A 26 16.45 -21.24 -3.58
N SER A 27 16.79 -21.18 -2.30
CA SER A 27 15.81 -20.94 -1.25
C SER A 27 15.22 -19.53 -1.39
N LYS A 28 13.89 -19.41 -1.27
CA LYS A 28 13.19 -18.13 -1.37
C LYS A 28 13.72 -17.11 -0.36
N SER A 29 14.07 -17.57 0.85
CA SER A 29 14.66 -16.74 1.91
C SER A 29 16.02 -16.18 1.53
N PHE A 30 16.87 -16.94 0.84
CA PHE A 30 18.18 -16.45 0.39
C PHE A 30 18.06 -15.56 -0.84
N MET A 31 17.40 -16.04 -1.90
CA MET A 31 17.25 -15.31 -3.15
C MET A 31 16.61 -13.94 -2.95
N PHE A 32 15.48 -13.89 -2.23
CA PHE A 32 14.74 -12.65 -2.06
C PHE A 32 15.54 -11.60 -1.29
N LEU A 33 16.21 -12.00 -0.21
CA LEU A 33 17.02 -11.10 0.60
C LEU A 33 18.30 -10.66 -0.14
N ASN A 34 18.94 -11.55 -0.90
CA ASN A 34 20.11 -11.20 -1.69
C ASN A 34 19.74 -10.20 -2.79
N CYS A 35 18.64 -10.43 -3.50
CA CYS A 35 18.13 -9.49 -4.49
C CYS A 35 17.85 -8.11 -3.89
N ILE A 36 17.25 -8.03 -2.70
CA ILE A 36 17.01 -6.74 -2.02
C ILE A 36 18.34 -6.06 -1.68
N HIS A 37 19.29 -6.80 -1.11
CA HIS A 37 20.58 -6.27 -0.70
C HIS A 37 21.40 -5.73 -1.89
N GLU A 38 21.57 -6.54 -2.93
CA GLU A 38 22.31 -6.15 -4.14
C GLU A 38 21.59 -5.03 -4.90
N SER A 39 20.26 -5.05 -4.96
CA SER A 39 19.50 -3.95 -5.58
C SER A 39 19.71 -2.63 -4.84
N LYS A 40 19.72 -2.67 -3.50
CA LYS A 40 20.02 -1.50 -2.69
C LYS A 40 21.43 -0.99 -2.95
N LEU A 41 22.44 -1.87 -2.91
CA LEU A 41 23.84 -1.52 -3.17
C LEU A 41 24.02 -0.91 -4.57
N LEU A 42 23.37 -1.48 -5.57
CA LEU A 42 23.39 -0.99 -6.95
C LEU A 42 22.82 0.43 -7.04
N LEU A 43 21.65 0.67 -6.42
CA LEU A 43 20.99 1.98 -6.43
C LEU A 43 21.80 3.04 -5.67
N GLU A 44 22.30 2.70 -4.48
CA GLU A 44 23.13 3.59 -3.66
C GLU A 44 24.45 3.92 -4.38
N SER A 45 25.07 2.94 -5.04
CA SER A 45 26.28 3.17 -5.85
C SER A 45 26.01 4.01 -7.09
N CYS A 46 24.79 4.02 -7.61
CA CYS A 46 24.35 4.96 -8.65
C CYS A 46 24.07 6.38 -8.10
N GLY A 47 24.19 6.60 -6.79
CA GLY A 47 23.87 7.86 -6.11
C GLY A 47 22.38 8.07 -5.82
N ILE A 48 21.55 7.03 -5.95
CA ILE A 48 20.10 7.09 -5.74
C ILE A 48 19.81 6.82 -4.26
N PRO A 49 19.04 7.70 -3.56
CA PRO A 49 18.67 7.45 -2.18
C PRO A 49 17.67 6.30 -2.07
N VAL A 50 17.88 5.42 -1.09
CA VAL A 50 17.01 4.27 -0.81
C VAL A 50 16.49 4.38 0.62
N ILE A 51 15.19 4.13 0.81
CA ILE A 51 14.54 4.07 2.12
C ILE A 51 14.00 2.65 2.29
N MET A 52 14.36 2.02 3.40
CA MET A 52 13.75 0.75 3.81
C MET A 52 12.48 1.06 4.60
N ALA A 53 11.32 0.77 3.99
CA ALA A 53 10.04 0.89 4.69
C ALA A 53 9.95 -0.14 5.84
N PRO A 54 9.27 0.18 6.95
CA PRO A 54 9.10 -0.75 8.07
C PRO A 54 8.07 -1.85 7.73
N SER A 55 7.15 -1.55 6.82
CA SER A 55 6.11 -2.45 6.33
C SER A 55 5.95 -2.26 4.82
N GLU A 56 4.78 -1.84 4.33
CA GLU A 56 4.50 -1.67 2.91
C GLU A 56 5.26 -0.48 2.29
N ALA A 57 6.00 -0.75 1.21
CA ALA A 57 6.75 0.27 0.49
C ALA A 57 5.83 1.33 -0.14
N GLU A 58 4.64 0.91 -0.60
CA GLU A 58 3.64 1.82 -1.18
C GLU A 58 3.16 2.85 -0.17
N ALA A 59 2.85 2.40 1.05
CA ALA A 59 2.45 3.26 2.15
C ALA A 59 3.54 4.29 2.49
N GLN A 60 4.80 3.85 2.55
CA GLN A 60 5.94 4.74 2.77
C GLN A 60 6.06 5.80 1.65
N CYS A 61 5.96 5.39 0.39
CA CYS A 61 5.98 6.31 -0.76
C CYS A 61 4.84 7.34 -0.72
N VAL A 62 3.63 6.89 -0.38
CA VAL A 62 2.47 7.78 -0.21
C VAL A 62 2.71 8.78 0.93
N SER A 63 3.31 8.34 2.04
CA SER A 63 3.66 9.23 3.14
C SER A 63 4.62 10.34 2.69
N LEU A 64 5.69 9.99 1.97
CA LEU A 64 6.64 10.97 1.44
C LEU A 64 5.95 12.00 0.54
N GLN A 65 5.00 11.55 -0.28
CA GLN A 65 4.24 12.45 -1.17
C GLN A 65 3.29 13.36 -0.38
N LYS A 66 2.59 12.83 0.63
CA LYS A 66 1.70 13.63 1.50
C LYS A 66 2.49 14.65 2.33
N GLU A 67 3.70 14.29 2.74
CA GLU A 67 4.65 15.19 3.41
C GLU A 67 5.27 16.22 2.44
N GLY A 68 5.07 16.08 1.12
CA GLY A 68 5.60 17.01 0.12
C GLY A 68 7.10 16.85 -0.17
N LEU A 69 7.68 15.71 0.19
CA LEU A 69 9.08 15.36 -0.12
C LEU A 69 9.25 14.85 -1.55
N VAL A 70 8.18 14.35 -2.16
CA VAL A 70 8.15 13.89 -3.56
C VAL A 70 6.87 14.34 -4.25
N ASP A 71 6.91 14.54 -5.57
CA ASP A 71 5.75 15.00 -6.35
C ASP A 71 4.83 13.86 -6.79
N TYR A 72 5.39 12.68 -7.11
CA TYR A 72 4.68 11.55 -7.69
C TYR A 72 5.09 10.24 -7.03
N VAL A 73 4.14 9.33 -6.87
CA VAL A 73 4.42 7.93 -6.55
C VAL A 73 4.40 7.12 -7.85
N VAL A 74 5.45 6.37 -8.12
CA VAL A 74 5.53 5.47 -9.27
C VAL A 74 5.23 4.05 -8.80
N SER A 75 4.05 3.53 -9.15
CA SER A 75 3.71 2.12 -8.91
C SER A 75 2.76 1.62 -9.99
N ASN A 76 2.79 0.32 -10.24
CA ASN A 76 1.76 -0.35 -11.05
C ASN A 76 0.65 -0.95 -10.19
N ASP A 77 0.77 -0.92 -8.87
CA ASP A 77 -0.29 -1.33 -7.96
C ASP A 77 -1.37 -0.25 -7.85
N PHE A 78 -2.57 -0.65 -7.43
CA PHE A 78 -3.65 0.26 -7.07
C PHE A 78 -3.68 0.55 -5.57
N ASP A 79 -2.96 -0.20 -4.73
CA ASP A 79 -2.93 0.02 -3.28
C ASP A 79 -2.40 1.41 -2.89
N VAL A 80 -1.48 1.99 -3.67
CA VAL A 80 -1.11 3.42 -3.57
C VAL A 80 -2.32 4.39 -3.57
N MET A 81 -3.41 4.09 -4.28
CA MET A 81 -4.63 4.89 -4.24
C MET A 81 -5.40 4.69 -2.93
N LEU A 82 -5.42 3.46 -2.40
CA LEU A 82 -6.07 3.12 -1.14
C LEU A 82 -5.35 3.77 0.05
N TYR A 83 -4.01 3.83 0.01
CA TYR A 83 -3.22 4.65 0.94
C TYR A 83 -3.45 6.16 0.75
N GLY A 84 -4.06 6.58 -0.35
CA GLY A 84 -4.42 7.97 -0.63
C GLY A 84 -3.28 8.80 -1.23
N SER A 85 -2.49 8.24 -2.14
CA SER A 85 -1.52 8.98 -2.95
C SER A 85 -2.23 10.05 -3.80
N PRO A 86 -1.86 11.35 -3.70
CA PRO A 86 -2.45 12.38 -4.55
C PRO A 86 -2.22 12.16 -6.05
N LYS A 87 -0.97 11.92 -6.46
CA LYS A 87 -0.57 11.79 -7.87
C LYS A 87 0.26 10.54 -8.11
N ILE A 88 -0.20 9.69 -9.01
CA ILE A 88 0.43 8.40 -9.30
C ILE A 88 0.83 8.36 -10.76
N ILE A 89 2.04 7.89 -11.03
CA ILE A 89 2.49 7.54 -12.38
C ILE A 89 2.53 6.04 -12.51
N ARG A 90 1.84 5.51 -13.52
CA ARG A 90 1.81 4.07 -13.83
C ARG A 90 2.37 3.77 -15.19
N LYS A 91 2.68 2.49 -15.41
CA LYS A 91 3.10 1.93 -16.69
C LYS A 91 4.36 2.61 -17.25
N ILE A 92 5.23 3.10 -16.36
CA ILE A 92 6.56 3.56 -16.75
C ILE A 92 7.29 2.37 -17.38
N THR A 93 7.51 2.48 -18.68
CA THR A 93 8.20 1.46 -19.47
C THR A 93 9.37 2.12 -20.16
N PHE A 94 10.59 1.73 -19.79
CA PHE A 94 11.82 2.25 -20.41
C PHE A 94 12.18 1.54 -21.72
N GLN A 95 11.47 0.46 -22.07
CA GLN A 95 11.69 -0.32 -23.29
C GLN A 95 10.65 0.03 -24.37
N SER A 96 11.12 0.52 -25.51
CA SER A 96 10.28 0.82 -26.69
C SER A 96 10.01 -0.42 -27.57
N ARG A 97 10.65 -1.56 -27.28
CA ARG A 97 10.51 -2.81 -28.04
C ARG A 97 10.45 -4.01 -27.10
N LYS A 98 9.52 -4.93 -27.35
CA LYS A 98 9.43 -6.21 -26.62
C LYS A 98 9.35 -7.35 -27.63
N LYS A 99 10.00 -8.47 -27.31
CA LYS A 99 9.92 -9.69 -28.12
C LYS A 99 8.64 -10.43 -27.77
N VAL A 100 7.73 -10.59 -28.74
CA VAL A 100 6.47 -11.32 -28.60
C VAL A 100 6.46 -12.40 -29.66
N LYS A 101 6.33 -13.68 -29.25
CA LYS A 101 6.36 -14.85 -30.14
C LYS A 101 7.55 -14.83 -31.12
N GLY A 102 8.74 -14.54 -30.62
CA GLY A 102 9.97 -14.53 -31.43
C GLY A 102 10.23 -13.25 -32.24
N ARG A 103 9.24 -12.36 -32.42
CA ARG A 103 9.37 -11.12 -33.20
C ARG A 103 9.52 -9.90 -32.30
N TRP A 104 10.36 -8.95 -32.69
CA TRP A 104 10.47 -7.65 -32.04
C TRP A 104 9.30 -6.77 -32.45
N ILE A 105 8.46 -6.42 -31.50
CA ILE A 105 7.34 -5.50 -31.70
C ILE A 105 7.67 -4.20 -30.98
N SER A 106 7.51 -3.08 -31.67
CA SER A 106 7.63 -1.77 -31.06
C SER A 106 6.36 -1.45 -30.31
N PHE A 107 6.49 -1.03 -29.05
CA PHE A 107 5.39 -0.57 -28.23
C PHE A 107 5.60 0.90 -27.91
N LYS A 108 4.54 1.69 -28.04
CA LYS A 108 4.55 3.07 -27.54
C LYS A 108 4.37 3.01 -26.02
N PRO A 109 5.29 3.59 -25.22
CA PRO A 109 5.10 3.68 -23.77
C PRO A 109 3.79 4.41 -23.50
N ASN A 110 2.87 3.77 -22.77
CA ASN A 110 1.61 4.37 -22.36
C ASN A 110 1.69 4.71 -20.88
N ILE A 111 2.39 5.80 -20.56
CA ILE A 111 2.52 6.30 -19.20
C ILE A 111 1.17 6.89 -18.78
N GLU A 112 0.66 6.45 -17.64
CA GLU A 112 -0.62 6.93 -17.10
C GLU A 112 -0.35 7.83 -15.90
N LEU A 113 -0.91 9.03 -15.93
CA LEU A 113 -0.93 9.94 -14.80
C LEU A 113 -2.33 9.89 -14.17
N ILE A 114 -2.39 9.60 -12.88
CA ILE A 114 -3.63 9.48 -12.12
C ILE A 114 -3.61 10.50 -11.00
N ASP A 115 -4.64 11.35 -10.93
CA ASP A 115 -4.95 12.17 -9.76
C ASP A 115 -6.05 11.48 -8.94
N THR A 116 -5.71 10.98 -7.76
CA THR A 116 -6.65 10.20 -6.95
C THR A 116 -7.79 11.08 -6.45
N TYR A 117 -7.51 12.32 -6.04
CA TYR A 117 -8.53 13.19 -5.45
C TYR A 117 -9.49 13.76 -6.50
N GLU A 118 -8.99 14.10 -7.69
CA GLU A 118 -9.86 14.46 -8.82
C GLU A 118 -10.79 13.31 -9.19
N ASN A 119 -10.27 12.08 -9.23
CA ASN A 119 -11.09 10.90 -9.51
C ASN A 119 -12.13 10.63 -8.41
N LEU A 120 -11.76 10.76 -7.13
CA LEU A 120 -12.68 10.65 -6.01
C LEU A 120 -13.81 11.70 -6.08
N GLU A 121 -13.49 12.94 -6.47
CA GLU A 121 -14.47 14.01 -6.67
C GLU A 121 -15.41 13.70 -7.83
N ARG A 122 -14.88 13.27 -8.99
CA ARG A 122 -15.68 12.87 -10.16
C ARG A 122 -16.59 11.68 -9.87
N LEU A 123 -16.13 10.74 -9.06
CA LEU A 123 -16.90 9.56 -8.67
C LEU A 123 -17.83 9.83 -7.48
N ASP A 124 -17.74 11.00 -6.84
CA ASP A 124 -18.45 11.40 -5.62
C ASP A 124 -18.37 10.33 -4.53
N ILE A 125 -17.14 9.92 -4.21
CA ILE A 125 -16.82 9.01 -3.10
C ILE A 125 -15.64 9.56 -2.29
N SER A 126 -15.61 9.24 -1.01
CA SER A 126 -14.47 9.54 -0.12
C SER A 126 -13.36 8.50 -0.23
N LEU A 127 -12.17 8.82 0.29
CA LEU A 127 -11.07 7.86 0.40
C LEU A 127 -11.45 6.62 1.22
N ASN A 128 -12.16 6.80 2.34
CA ASN A 128 -12.65 5.67 3.15
C ASN A 128 -13.62 4.76 2.37
N GLN A 129 -14.45 5.36 1.52
CA GLN A 129 -15.33 4.63 0.62
C GLN A 129 -14.58 3.93 -0.51
N LEU A 130 -13.45 4.48 -0.96
CA LEU A 130 -12.55 3.80 -1.89
C LEU A 130 -11.90 2.57 -1.23
N ILE A 131 -11.50 2.67 0.05
CA ILE A 131 -11.01 1.51 0.81
C ILE A 131 -12.09 0.44 0.92
N ASP A 132 -13.32 0.82 1.28
CA ASP A 132 -14.46 -0.12 1.32
C ASP A 132 -14.74 -0.75 -0.06
N LEU A 133 -14.61 0.03 -1.14
CA LEU A 133 -14.70 -0.47 -2.51
C LEU A 133 -13.59 -1.49 -2.79
N GLY A 134 -12.35 -1.22 -2.38
CA GLY A 134 -11.22 -2.15 -2.48
C GLY A 134 -11.48 -3.46 -1.75
N ILE A 135 -12.07 -3.42 -0.54
CA ILE A 135 -12.47 -4.62 0.20
C ILE A 135 -13.55 -5.41 -0.55
N LEU A 136 -14.52 -4.74 -1.18
CA LEU A 136 -15.58 -5.39 -1.94
C LEU A 136 -15.05 -6.10 -3.20
N VAL A 137 -14.15 -5.45 -3.93
CA VAL A 137 -13.56 -5.97 -5.17
C VAL A 137 -12.53 -7.04 -4.88
N GLY A 138 -11.73 -6.83 -3.84
CA GLY A 138 -10.59 -7.65 -3.46
C GLY A 138 -9.30 -6.85 -3.51
N ASN A 139 -8.45 -7.09 -2.51
CA ASN A 139 -7.09 -6.58 -2.35
C ASN A 139 -6.21 -7.67 -1.69
N ASP A 140 -4.95 -7.34 -1.41
CA ASP A 140 -4.01 -8.31 -0.84
C ASP A 140 -4.40 -8.83 0.55
N TYR A 141 -5.23 -8.10 1.29
CA TYR A 141 -5.68 -8.49 2.63
C TYR A 141 -7.01 -9.28 2.63
N TYR A 142 -7.81 -9.16 1.57
CA TYR A 142 -9.06 -9.88 1.41
C TYR A 142 -9.39 -10.16 -0.07
N PRO A 143 -9.71 -11.41 -0.45
CA PRO A 143 -9.91 -11.79 -1.85
C PRO A 143 -11.13 -11.17 -2.54
N GLY A 144 -11.92 -10.37 -1.83
CA GLY A 144 -13.11 -9.72 -2.36
C GLY A 144 -14.39 -10.52 -2.17
N VAL A 145 -15.52 -9.86 -2.40
CA VAL A 145 -16.85 -10.45 -2.28
C VAL A 145 -17.24 -11.07 -3.62
N LYS A 146 -17.60 -12.36 -3.60
CA LYS A 146 -17.96 -13.08 -4.83
C LYS A 146 -19.07 -12.35 -5.60
N LYS A 147 -18.88 -12.23 -6.91
CA LYS A 147 -19.81 -11.57 -7.87
C LYS A 147 -19.94 -10.04 -7.71
N ILE A 148 -19.12 -9.41 -6.88
CA ILE A 148 -19.01 -7.96 -6.78
C ILE A 148 -17.72 -7.51 -7.48
N GLY A 149 -17.86 -6.96 -8.69
CA GLY A 149 -16.77 -6.30 -9.40
C GLY A 149 -16.75 -4.78 -9.18
N PRO A 150 -15.78 -4.05 -9.75
CA PRO A 150 -15.56 -2.62 -9.49
C PRO A 150 -16.80 -1.74 -9.70
N VAL A 151 -17.54 -1.95 -10.80
CA VAL A 151 -18.74 -1.17 -11.12
C VAL A 151 -19.84 -1.40 -10.08
N LYS A 152 -20.10 -2.66 -9.72
CA LYS A 152 -21.12 -3.00 -8.71
C LYS A 152 -20.71 -2.53 -7.32
N ALA A 153 -19.42 -2.63 -6.99
CA ALA A 153 -18.87 -2.14 -5.73
C ALA A 153 -19.10 -0.62 -5.61
N LEU A 154 -18.73 0.14 -6.65
CA LEU A 154 -18.96 1.59 -6.70
C LEU A 154 -20.44 1.95 -6.53
N GLN A 155 -21.33 1.33 -7.31
CA GLN A 155 -22.78 1.56 -7.20
C GLN A 155 -23.29 1.27 -5.79
N SER A 156 -22.86 0.16 -5.19
CA SER A 156 -23.25 -0.23 -3.84
C SER A 156 -22.74 0.78 -2.80
N ILE A 157 -21.49 1.23 -2.92
CA ILE A 157 -20.91 2.22 -2.00
C ILE A 157 -21.61 3.56 -2.12
N LYS A 158 -21.92 4.03 -3.35
CA LYS A 158 -22.68 5.28 -3.53
C LYS A 158 -24.10 5.19 -2.97
N TYR A 159 -24.76 4.04 -3.12
CA TYR A 159 -26.13 3.85 -2.63
C TYR A 159 -26.21 3.67 -1.11
N PHE A 160 -25.39 2.80 -0.54
CA PHE A 160 -25.44 2.46 0.89
C PHE A 160 -24.58 3.38 1.76
N GLY A 161 -23.55 4.00 1.20
CA GLY A 161 -22.61 4.91 1.86
C GLY A 161 -21.49 4.23 2.65
N LYS A 162 -21.77 3.08 3.30
CA LYS A 162 -20.81 2.32 4.12
C LYS A 162 -20.94 0.83 3.88
N LEU A 163 -19.82 0.10 3.96
CA LEU A 163 -19.77 -1.36 3.79
C LEU A 163 -20.72 -2.11 4.75
N GLU A 164 -20.81 -1.67 6.01
CA GLU A 164 -21.64 -2.30 7.05
C GLU A 164 -23.13 -2.29 6.70
N ARG A 165 -23.60 -1.25 5.99
CA ARG A 165 -24.99 -1.17 5.54
C ARG A 165 -25.28 -2.18 4.42
N ILE A 166 -24.29 -2.42 3.54
CA ILE A 166 -24.35 -3.45 2.50
C ILE A 166 -24.42 -4.84 3.17
N MET A 167 -23.56 -5.08 4.17
CA MET A 167 -23.54 -6.33 4.94
C MET A 167 -24.88 -6.60 5.62
N LYS A 168 -25.49 -5.58 6.24
CA LYS A 168 -26.80 -5.72 6.89
C LYS A 168 -27.91 -6.09 5.90
N LYS A 169 -27.86 -5.58 4.67
CA LYS A 169 -28.86 -5.87 3.63
C LYS A 169 -28.63 -7.22 2.94
N HIS A 170 -27.38 -7.63 2.77
CA HIS A 170 -26.99 -8.85 2.06
C HIS A 170 -26.00 -9.71 2.87
N PRO A 171 -26.37 -10.20 4.08
CA PRO A 171 -25.44 -10.87 4.99
C PRO A 171 -24.82 -12.14 4.41
N HIS A 172 -25.54 -12.84 3.53
CA HIS A 172 -25.09 -14.05 2.85
C HIS A 172 -23.87 -13.85 1.94
N LEU A 173 -23.59 -12.62 1.49
CA LEU A 173 -22.41 -12.31 0.67
C LEU A 173 -21.13 -12.19 1.51
N PHE A 174 -21.25 -11.98 2.82
CA PHE A 174 -20.14 -11.62 3.71
C PHE A 174 -19.88 -12.67 4.79
N THR A 175 -20.31 -13.92 4.57
CA THR A 175 -20.17 -15.02 5.54
C THR A 175 -18.72 -15.23 6.00
N ASN A 176 -17.74 -14.93 5.14
CA ASN A 176 -16.31 -15.08 5.42
C ASN A 176 -15.59 -13.75 5.70
N LEU A 177 -16.34 -12.66 5.97
CA LEU A 177 -15.77 -11.34 6.25
C LEU A 177 -16.31 -10.80 7.59
N PRO A 178 -15.65 -11.12 8.72
CA PRO A 178 -16.04 -10.58 10.01
C PRO A 178 -15.73 -9.07 10.10
N LEU A 179 -16.52 -8.33 10.89
CA LEU A 179 -16.36 -6.87 11.07
C LEU A 179 -14.96 -6.49 11.56
N GLN A 180 -14.37 -7.28 12.46
CA GLN A 180 -13.01 -7.06 12.96
C GLN A 180 -11.96 -7.08 11.83
N LYS A 181 -12.16 -7.92 10.81
CA LYS A 181 -11.26 -7.96 9.65
C LYS A 181 -11.38 -6.70 8.80
N ILE A 182 -12.60 -6.18 8.62
CA ILE A 182 -12.83 -4.91 7.90
C ILE A 182 -12.13 -3.76 8.62
N VAL A 183 -12.30 -3.66 9.94
CA VAL A 183 -11.65 -2.63 10.77
C VAL A 183 -10.14 -2.71 10.60
N ARG A 184 -9.54 -3.90 10.74
CA ARG A 184 -8.10 -4.09 10.58
C ARG A 184 -7.58 -3.69 9.19
N ILE A 185 -8.30 -4.03 8.12
CA ILE A 185 -7.92 -3.63 6.76
C ILE A 185 -7.99 -2.10 6.61
N ARG A 186 -9.04 -1.45 7.13
CA ARG A 186 -9.15 0.01 7.10
C ARG A 186 -8.01 0.68 7.87
N GLU A 187 -7.65 0.15 9.03
CA GLU A 187 -6.51 0.62 9.83
C GLU A 187 -5.20 0.47 9.06
N MET A 188 -4.96 -0.67 8.41
CA MET A 188 -3.76 -0.89 7.58
C MET A 188 -3.59 0.18 6.50
N PHE A 189 -4.67 0.63 5.85
CA PHE A 189 -4.61 1.69 4.83
C PHE A 189 -4.61 3.12 5.41
N SER A 190 -5.30 3.34 6.53
CA SER A 190 -5.47 4.68 7.11
C SER A 190 -4.29 5.09 7.99
N GLU A 191 -3.73 4.14 8.72
CA GLU A 191 -2.63 4.31 9.68
C GLU A 191 -1.53 3.25 9.46
N PRO A 192 -0.92 3.20 8.27
CA PRO A 192 0.15 2.24 8.00
C PRO A 192 1.39 2.52 8.86
N GLU A 193 2.14 1.47 9.16
CA GLU A 193 3.47 1.59 9.75
C GLU A 193 4.42 2.24 8.75
N ILE A 194 4.93 3.43 9.09
CA ILE A 194 5.81 4.24 8.24
C ILE A 194 6.89 4.94 9.07
N ILE A 195 7.99 5.29 8.42
CA ILE A 195 8.98 6.24 8.94
C ILE A 195 8.48 7.64 8.61
N LYS A 196 8.18 8.43 9.64
CA LYS A 196 7.79 9.84 9.49
C LYS A 196 9.04 10.69 9.23
N LYS A 197 8.99 11.56 8.22
CA LYS A 197 10.10 12.48 7.86
C LYS A 197 11.47 11.80 7.78
N PRO A 198 11.63 10.76 6.96
CA PRO A 198 12.93 10.10 6.82
C PRO A 198 13.97 11.08 6.27
N LYS A 199 15.20 11.00 6.78
CA LYS A 199 16.31 11.78 6.23
C LYS A 199 16.75 11.15 4.91
N ILE A 200 16.36 11.78 3.80
CA ILE A 200 16.78 11.39 2.46
C ILE A 200 18.18 11.98 2.23
N LYS A 201 19.20 11.11 2.18
CA LYS A 201 20.57 11.52 1.89
C LYS A 201 20.97 11.01 0.51
N PRO A 202 21.34 11.90 -0.43
CA PRO A 202 21.91 11.45 -1.69
C PRO A 202 23.26 10.77 -1.43
N HIS A 203 23.55 9.72 -2.18
CA HIS A 203 24.86 9.07 -2.17
C HIS A 203 25.72 9.63 -3.32
N PRO A 204 27.05 9.74 -3.16
CA PRO A 204 27.93 10.02 -4.28
C PRO A 204 27.91 8.85 -5.26
N LEU A 205 28.09 9.13 -6.55
CA LEU A 205 28.26 8.09 -7.56
C LEU A 205 29.54 7.28 -7.26
N ASN A 206 29.39 5.97 -7.08
CA ASN A 206 30.49 5.04 -6.85
C ASN A 206 30.67 4.11 -8.05
N ILE A 207 31.47 4.53 -9.03
CA ILE A 207 31.72 3.73 -10.24
C ILE A 207 32.50 2.45 -9.91
N ASP A 208 33.45 2.51 -8.98
CA ASP A 208 34.31 1.37 -8.66
C ASP A 208 33.52 0.25 -7.97
N GLY A 209 32.63 0.61 -7.03
CA GLY A 209 31.70 -0.34 -6.43
C GLY A 209 30.73 -0.95 -7.46
N LEU A 210 30.29 -0.18 -8.46
CA LEU A 210 29.48 -0.73 -9.56
C LEU A 210 30.29 -1.69 -10.43
N ARG A 211 31.57 -1.42 -10.69
CA ARG A 211 32.44 -2.34 -11.45
C ARG A 211 32.64 -3.64 -10.69
N GLU A 212 32.97 -3.56 -9.41
CA GLU A 212 33.16 -4.74 -8.56
C GLU A 212 31.91 -5.62 -8.56
N LEU A 213 30.74 -5.03 -8.27
CA LEU A 213 29.47 -5.76 -8.25
C LEU A 213 29.15 -6.39 -9.61
N LEU A 214 29.25 -5.63 -10.71
CA LEU A 214 28.79 -6.09 -12.02
C LEU A 214 29.78 -7.03 -12.72
N LEU A 215 31.09 -6.81 -12.56
CA LEU A 215 32.14 -7.55 -13.26
C LEU A 215 32.74 -8.68 -12.41
N ASN A 216 33.03 -8.42 -11.15
CA ASN A 216 33.69 -9.43 -10.31
C ASN A 216 32.65 -10.39 -9.73
N ASP A 217 31.60 -9.84 -9.09
CA ASP A 217 30.60 -10.66 -8.41
C ASP A 217 29.66 -11.35 -9.41
N HIS A 218 29.14 -10.59 -10.38
CA HIS A 218 28.17 -11.11 -11.35
C HIS A 218 28.74 -11.50 -12.72
N ARG A 219 30.03 -11.26 -12.99
CA ARG A 219 30.72 -11.68 -14.22
C ARG A 219 29.99 -11.30 -15.50
N LEU A 220 29.39 -10.11 -15.53
CA LEU A 220 28.71 -9.59 -16.71
C LEU A 220 29.72 -9.22 -17.80
N ASN A 221 29.22 -9.07 -19.04
CA ASN A 221 30.06 -8.70 -20.17
C ASN A 221 30.73 -7.33 -19.96
N SER A 222 32.06 -7.34 -19.87
CA SER A 222 32.89 -6.17 -19.54
C SER A 222 32.64 -4.98 -20.46
N ASP A 223 32.73 -5.18 -21.78
CA ASP A 223 32.53 -4.11 -22.77
C ASP A 223 31.18 -3.41 -22.62
N ARG A 224 30.12 -4.20 -22.35
CA ARG A 224 28.78 -3.67 -22.14
C ARG A 224 28.67 -2.87 -20.85
N VAL A 225 29.27 -3.36 -19.76
CA VAL A 225 29.24 -2.70 -18.45
C VAL A 225 30.01 -1.38 -18.53
N GLU A 226 31.27 -1.39 -18.98
CA GLU A 226 32.10 -0.18 -19.07
C GLU A 226 31.44 0.90 -19.94
N LYS A 227 30.86 0.52 -21.09
CA LYS A 227 30.12 1.45 -21.94
C LYS A 227 28.94 2.11 -21.22
N ARG A 228 28.22 1.35 -20.38
CA ARG A 228 27.07 1.87 -19.61
C ARG A 228 27.52 2.72 -18.43
N LEU A 229 28.58 2.33 -17.72
CA LEU A 229 29.17 3.12 -16.64
C LEU A 229 29.69 4.47 -17.14
N ALA A 230 30.39 4.50 -18.28
CA ALA A 230 30.82 5.75 -18.90
C ALA A 230 29.63 6.66 -19.28
N THR A 231 28.50 6.07 -19.70
CA THR A 231 27.27 6.82 -20.02
C THR A 231 26.62 7.38 -18.74
N LEU A 232 26.57 6.57 -17.67
CA LEU A 232 26.05 6.95 -16.37
C LEU A 232 26.88 8.11 -15.78
N GLU A 233 28.20 8.00 -15.80
CA GLU A 233 29.11 9.03 -15.29
C GLU A 233 28.94 10.37 -16.01
N LYS A 234 28.86 10.35 -17.35
CA LYS A 234 28.55 11.55 -18.14
C LYS A 234 27.21 12.17 -17.76
N SER A 235 26.18 11.34 -17.60
CA SER A 235 24.83 11.79 -17.22
C SER A 235 24.82 12.38 -15.81
N TYR A 236 25.51 11.76 -14.87
CA TYR A 236 25.66 12.23 -13.50
C TYR A 236 26.39 13.57 -13.44
N LYS A 237 27.50 13.74 -14.17
CA LYS A 237 28.21 15.02 -14.25
C LYS A 237 27.33 16.14 -14.83
N LYS A 238 26.52 15.84 -15.85
CA LYS A 238 25.55 16.79 -16.41
C LYS A 238 24.47 17.15 -15.40
N PHE A 239 23.92 16.15 -14.70
CA PHE A 239 22.94 16.35 -13.65
C PHE A 239 23.51 17.20 -12.51
N ALA A 240 24.71 16.88 -12.02
CA ALA A 240 25.41 17.60 -10.95
C ALA A 240 25.69 19.07 -11.31
N LYS A 241 25.98 19.39 -12.58
CA LYS A 241 26.15 20.78 -13.05
C LYS A 241 24.87 21.59 -13.05
N ASN A 242 23.73 20.94 -13.32
CA ASN A 242 22.41 21.57 -13.32
C ASN A 242 21.72 21.46 -11.95
N ARG A 243 22.46 21.04 -10.92
CA ARG A 243 21.93 20.69 -9.61
C ARG A 243 21.86 21.96 -8.77
N ASP A 244 20.64 22.48 -8.60
CA ASP A 244 20.40 23.60 -7.71
C ASP A 244 20.32 23.09 -6.26
N LEU A 245 21.51 22.95 -5.64
CA LEU A 245 21.71 22.46 -4.27
C LEU A 245 20.92 23.24 -3.22
N GLU A 246 20.58 24.50 -3.46
CA GLU A 246 19.73 25.30 -2.56
C GLU A 246 18.27 24.86 -2.61
N THR A 247 17.73 24.55 -3.79
CA THR A 247 16.36 24.00 -3.90
C THR A 247 16.24 22.59 -3.34
N GLU A 248 17.23 21.72 -3.51
CA GLU A 248 17.25 20.39 -2.87
C GLU A 248 17.34 20.52 -1.34
N LYS A 249 18.24 21.36 -0.80
CA LYS A 249 18.29 21.67 0.63
C LYS A 249 16.96 22.21 1.13
N LEU A 250 16.31 23.12 0.40
CA LEU A 250 14.97 23.62 0.75
C LEU A 250 13.88 22.55 0.66
N VAL A 251 13.98 21.52 -0.20
CA VAL A 251 13.06 20.37 -0.21
C VAL A 251 13.30 19.47 1.00
N TYR A 252 14.55 19.28 1.41
CA TYR A 252 14.94 18.45 2.56
C TYR A 252 14.83 19.18 3.92
N GLU A 253 14.87 20.52 3.94
CA GLU A 253 14.80 21.38 5.13
C GLU A 253 13.46 22.15 5.24
N LYS A 254 12.57 22.09 4.23
CA LYS A 254 11.30 22.83 4.25
C LYS A 254 10.49 22.47 5.49
N SER A 255 10.29 23.48 6.34
CA SER A 255 9.19 23.49 7.29
C SER A 255 7.87 23.31 6.52
N LEU A 256 7.24 22.17 6.78
CA LEU A 256 6.06 21.62 6.14
C LEU A 256 4.90 22.62 6.18
N LYS A 257 4.68 23.36 5.09
CA LYS A 257 3.34 23.88 4.80
C LYS A 257 2.59 22.74 4.16
N THR A 258 1.62 22.19 4.88
CA THR A 258 0.65 21.24 4.33
C THR A 258 0.21 21.71 2.95
N ASN A 259 0.33 20.82 1.96
CA ASN A 259 -0.05 21.12 0.59
C ASN A 259 -1.45 21.76 0.62
N LYS A 260 -1.56 23.03 0.17
CA LYS A 260 -2.82 23.80 0.20
C LYS A 260 -3.99 23.03 -0.44
N PHE A 261 -3.69 22.16 -1.38
CA PHE A 261 -4.65 21.24 -2.00
C PHE A 261 -5.15 20.16 -1.04
N LEU A 262 -4.23 19.48 -0.34
CA LEU A 262 -4.55 18.46 0.66
C LEU A 262 -5.30 19.06 1.86
N GLN A 263 -4.89 20.25 2.30
CA GLN A 263 -5.57 21.00 3.37
C GLN A 263 -7.01 21.35 2.97
N ARG A 264 -7.22 21.86 1.76
CA ARG A 264 -8.58 22.14 1.22
C ARG A 264 -9.45 20.88 1.14
N HIS A 265 -8.88 19.74 0.76
CA HIS A 265 -9.63 18.48 0.71
C HIS A 265 -9.93 17.92 2.10
N LEU A 266 -8.99 17.99 3.05
CA LEU A 266 -9.21 17.63 4.45
C LEU A 266 -10.29 18.53 5.09
N ASP A 267 -10.26 19.83 4.83
CA ASP A 267 -11.25 20.78 5.33
C ASP A 267 -12.65 20.55 4.71
N ARG A 268 -12.71 20.13 3.44
CA ARG A 268 -13.97 19.70 2.78
C ARG A 268 -14.47 18.36 3.30
N ALA A 269 -13.57 17.41 3.58
CA ALA A 269 -13.91 16.11 4.16
C ALA A 269 -14.49 16.27 5.59
N LYS A 270 -13.90 17.17 6.40
CA LYS A 270 -14.45 17.57 7.70
C LYS A 270 -15.85 18.18 7.59
N LYS A 271 -16.14 18.94 6.52
CA LYS A 271 -17.49 19.51 6.27
C LYS A 271 -18.54 18.49 5.82
N LYS A 272 -18.13 17.33 5.26
CA LYS A 272 -19.06 16.28 4.78
C LYS A 272 -19.37 15.20 5.84
N VAL A 273 -18.70 15.24 6.99
CA VAL A 273 -19.04 14.39 8.15
C VAL A 273 -19.80 15.26 9.14
N PRO A 274 -21.07 14.98 9.46
CA PRO A 274 -21.74 15.68 10.54
C PRO A 274 -20.98 15.42 11.85
N ASP A 275 -20.55 16.49 12.53
CA ASP A 275 -20.15 16.49 13.93
C ASP A 275 -21.36 16.13 14.81
N SER A 276 -21.74 14.85 14.84
CA SER A 276 -22.47 14.21 15.94
C SER A 276 -22.86 12.78 15.56
N PHE A 277 -21.97 11.83 15.80
CA PHE A 277 -22.44 10.55 16.33
C PHE A 277 -21.38 10.00 17.27
N VAL A 278 -21.35 10.57 18.48
CA VAL A 278 -20.84 9.85 19.64
C VAL A 278 -21.91 8.82 19.98
N PRO A 279 -21.68 7.50 19.81
CA PRO A 279 -22.57 6.54 20.43
C PRO A 279 -22.45 6.77 21.95
N LYS A 280 -23.55 7.15 22.60
CA LYS A 280 -23.66 7.01 24.06
C LYS A 280 -23.50 5.53 24.37
N LEU A 281 -22.29 5.13 24.76
CA LEU A 281 -22.02 3.87 25.42
C LEU A 281 -22.53 4.00 26.85
N GLU A 282 -23.82 3.74 27.07
CA GLU A 282 -24.28 3.33 28.40
C GLU A 282 -24.16 1.81 28.48
N PHE A 283 -23.05 1.36 29.06
CA PHE A 283 -22.95 0.00 29.58
C PHE A 283 -23.78 -0.06 30.86
N VAL A 284 -24.98 -0.64 30.79
CA VAL A 284 -25.66 -1.06 32.02
C VAL A 284 -25.08 -2.42 32.39
N SER A 285 -24.24 -2.42 33.42
CA SER A 285 -23.75 -3.62 34.09
C SER A 285 -24.93 -4.37 34.71
N ALA A 286 -24.94 -5.69 34.54
CA ALA A 286 -25.84 -6.56 35.27
C ALA A 286 -25.40 -6.64 36.75
N ALA A 287 -25.84 -5.67 37.56
CA ALA A 287 -25.77 -5.73 39.01
C ALA A 287 -26.92 -4.92 39.60
N GLY A 288 -27.98 -5.61 40.04
CA GLY A 288 -29.16 -4.95 40.62
C GLY A 288 -30.35 -5.87 40.76
N LEU A 289 -30.16 -7.07 41.34
CA LEU A 289 -31.25 -7.75 42.01
C LEU A 289 -31.52 -7.00 43.32
N SER A 290 -32.59 -6.22 43.36
CA SER A 290 -33.24 -5.82 44.62
C SER A 290 -34.73 -6.15 44.54
N GLU A 291 -35.19 -6.79 45.59
CA GLU A 291 -36.43 -7.51 45.75
C GLU A 291 -37.70 -6.68 45.54
N SER A 292 -38.76 -7.34 45.07
CA SER A 292 -40.11 -7.04 45.55
C SER A 292 -40.94 -8.32 45.66
N LYS A 293 -41.20 -8.72 46.91
CA LYS A 293 -42.13 -9.78 47.33
C LYS A 293 -43.51 -9.58 46.70
N LYS A 294 -44.09 -10.62 46.08
CA LYS A 294 -45.54 -10.88 46.13
C LYS A 294 -45.83 -12.39 46.15
N LYS A 295 -46.47 -12.81 47.25
CA LYS A 295 -47.11 -14.11 47.48
C LYS A 295 -48.18 -14.39 46.40
N GLY A 296 -48.29 -15.63 45.93
CA GLY A 296 -49.57 -16.14 45.39
C GLY A 296 -49.53 -17.15 44.23
N LYS A 297 -49.74 -18.43 44.58
CA LYS A 297 -50.51 -19.50 43.89
C LYS A 297 -50.27 -19.84 42.39
N LYS A 298 -49.77 -21.08 42.20
CA LYS A 298 -50.10 -22.14 41.21
C LYS A 298 -51.01 -21.77 40.00
N LYS A 299 -50.55 -22.05 38.77
CA LYS A 299 -51.11 -23.09 37.86
C LYS A 299 -50.36 -23.20 36.51
N LYS A 300 -50.32 -24.43 35.99
CA LYS A 300 -49.77 -24.88 34.70
C LYS A 300 -50.52 -24.29 33.50
N GLY A 301 -49.83 -24.08 32.38
CA GLY A 301 -50.44 -23.93 31.05
C GLY A 301 -49.44 -23.59 29.93
N LYS A 302 -49.17 -24.55 29.03
CA LYS A 302 -48.48 -24.31 27.74
C LYS A 302 -49.39 -23.46 26.84
N LYS A 303 -48.90 -22.36 26.26
CA LYS A 303 -49.44 -21.80 25.00
C LYS A 303 -48.33 -21.18 24.14
N THR A 304 -48.19 -21.77 22.96
CA THR A 304 -47.49 -21.27 21.77
C THR A 304 -48.03 -19.89 21.39
N VAL A 305 -47.16 -18.91 21.13
CA VAL A 305 -47.57 -17.63 20.53
C VAL A 305 -46.62 -17.29 19.38
N GLN A 306 -47.16 -17.41 18.17
CA GLN A 306 -46.61 -16.83 16.94
C GLN A 306 -46.47 -15.32 17.12
N LYS A 307 -45.27 -14.76 16.91
CA LYS A 307 -45.09 -13.32 16.75
C LYS A 307 -45.21 -12.96 15.26
N LYS A 308 -46.36 -12.40 14.92
CA LYS A 308 -46.69 -11.79 13.62
C LYS A 308 -45.88 -10.48 13.49
N LEU A 309 -45.10 -10.33 12.42
CA LEU A 309 -44.46 -9.06 12.05
C LEU A 309 -45.51 -8.14 11.43
N ILE A 310 -45.66 -6.93 11.96
CA ILE A 310 -46.43 -5.85 11.35
C ILE A 310 -45.43 -4.75 10.97
N LEU A 311 -45.31 -4.49 9.66
CA LEU A 311 -44.60 -3.34 9.11
C LEU A 311 -45.46 -2.09 9.31
N LYS A 312 -44.93 -1.06 9.96
CA LYS A 312 -45.43 0.31 9.81
C LYS A 312 -44.43 1.07 8.94
N SER A 313 -44.88 1.47 7.76
CA SER A 313 -44.26 2.51 6.95
C SER A 313 -44.61 3.87 7.57
N ASN A 314 -43.61 4.63 7.99
CA ASN A 314 -43.81 6.06 8.22
C ASN A 314 -43.38 6.80 6.94
N SER A 315 -44.33 7.59 6.44
CA SER A 315 -44.17 8.77 5.59
C SER A 315 -43.03 9.67 6.04
#